data_AF-A0A959M8B1-F1
#
_entry.id   AF-A0A959M8B1-F1
#
_cell.length_a   1.000
_cell.length_b   1.000
_cell.length_c   1.000
_cell.angle_alpha   90.00
_cell.angle_beta   90.00
_cell.angle_gamma   90.00
#
_symmetry.space_group_name_H-M   'P 1'
#
loop_
_entity.id
_entity.type
_entity.pdbx_description
1 polymer ?
#
loop_
_entity_poly.entity_id
_entity_poly.type
_entity_poly.pdbx_seq_one_letter_code
_entity_poly.pdbx_strand_id
1 'polypeptide(L)'
;MINTGFLHVIDILGTFSFAVSGAFFAMEKRLDPFGVLILSFVTAIGGGTLRDMMIGNLPVGWLRDGTATLVIFSAAIGTMLFDQWLKKFNRTLFLFDAMGLGLFTIIGIEKAIELNFSVGVCIALGTITASFGGVIRDVLLNNV
;
A
#
# COMPACT_ATOMS: atom_id res chain seq x y z
N MET A 1 21.76 2.56 4.52
CA MET A 1 21.36 2.99 5.87
C MET A 1 20.72 4.35 5.78
N ILE A 2 19.51 4.34 5.23
CA ILE A 2 18.59 5.47 5.28
C ILE A 2 18.19 5.68 6.75
N ASN A 3 17.98 6.93 7.17
CA ASN A 3 17.54 7.24 8.53
C ASN A 3 16.19 6.54 8.80
N THR A 4 16.08 5.84 9.94
CA THR A 4 14.87 5.09 10.33
C THR A 4 13.62 5.99 10.39
N GLY A 5 13.76 7.25 10.78
CA GLY A 5 12.67 8.23 10.76
C GLY A 5 12.18 8.54 9.34
N PHE A 6 13.08 8.59 8.36
CA PHE A 6 12.71 8.84 6.97
C PHE A 6 11.99 7.63 6.35
N LEU A 7 12.45 6.41 6.64
CA LEU A 7 11.76 5.19 6.20
C LEU A 7 10.35 5.09 6.78
N HIS A 8 10.16 5.49 8.03
CA HIS A 8 8.84 5.52 8.66
C HIS A 8 7.88 6.51 7.97
N VAL A 9 8.38 7.69 7.58
CA VAL A 9 7.60 8.66 6.81
C VAL A 9 7.21 8.09 5.44
N ILE A 10 8.14 7.43 4.74
CA ILE A 10 7.86 6.76 3.46
C ILE A 10 6.79 5.67 3.65
N ASP A 11 6.84 4.91 4.75
CA ASP A 11 5.90 3.82 5.02
C ASP A 11 4.49 4.33 5.26
N ILE A 12 4.36 5.42 6.03
CA ILE A 12 3.09 6.12 6.25
C ILE A 12 2.54 6.68 4.94
N LEU A 13 3.37 7.36 4.15
CA LEU A 13 2.95 7.94 2.88
C LEU A 13 2.54 6.86 1.87
N GLY A 14 3.28 5.75 1.79
CA GLY A 14 2.98 4.62 0.91
C GLY A 14 1.67 3.94 1.30
N THR A 15 1.47 3.71 2.61
CA THR A 15 0.24 3.15 3.17
C THR A 15 -0.95 4.06 2.90
N PHE A 16 -0.80 5.37 3.11
CA PHE A 16 -1.83 6.36 2.80
C PHE A 16 -2.19 6.35 1.31
N SER A 17 -1.18 6.42 0.43
CA SER A 17 -1.37 6.41 -1.02
C SER A 17 -2.14 5.17 -1.49
N PHE A 18 -1.75 3.98 -1.06
CA PHE A 18 -2.45 2.75 -1.44
C PHE A 18 -3.82 2.60 -0.78
N ALA A 19 -4.02 3.10 0.44
CA ALA A 19 -5.33 3.10 1.08
C ALA A 19 -6.33 3.98 0.32
N VAL A 20 -5.93 5.19 -0.10
CA VAL A 20 -6.75 6.07 -0.93
C VAL A 20 -7.06 5.41 -2.28
N SER A 21 -6.05 4.79 -2.91
CA SER A 21 -6.22 4.06 -4.17
C SER A 21 -7.23 2.92 -4.04
N GLY A 22 -7.09 2.07 -3.02
CA GLY A 22 -8.02 0.96 -2.74
C GLY A 22 -9.43 1.43 -2.43
N ALA A 23 -9.58 2.49 -1.62
CA ALA A 23 -10.86 3.09 -1.29
C ALA A 23 -11.58 3.59 -2.54
N PHE A 24 -10.87 4.33 -3.40
CA PHE A 24 -11.44 4.88 -4.62
C PHE A 24 -11.94 3.78 -5.56
N PHE A 25 -11.12 2.77 -5.86
CA PHE A 25 -11.51 1.68 -6.74
C PHE A 25 -12.70 0.87 -6.21
N ALA A 26 -12.77 0.68 -4.88
CA ALA A 26 -13.92 0.05 -4.24
C ALA A 26 -15.21 0.86 -4.42
N MET A 27 -15.15 2.19 -4.28
CA MET A 27 -16.29 3.08 -4.50
C MET A 27 -16.71 3.14 -5.97
N GLU A 28 -15.75 3.11 -6.90
CA GLU A 28 -16.03 3.05 -8.34
C GLU A 28 -16.81 1.78 -8.71
N LYS A 29 -16.44 0.66 -8.07
CA LYS A 29 -17.14 -0.62 -8.15
C LYS A 29 -18.42 -0.69 -7.31
N ARG A 30 -18.83 0.44 -6.71
CA ARG A 30 -20.06 0.61 -5.91
C ARG A 30 -20.17 -0.39 -4.76
N LEU A 31 -19.03 -0.75 -4.15
CA LEU A 31 -19.04 -1.53 -2.92
C LEU A 31 -19.61 -0.70 -1.77
N ASP A 32 -20.11 -1.38 -0.75
CA ASP A 32 -20.59 -0.76 0.48
C ASP A 32 -19.41 -0.22 1.33
N PRO A 33 -19.66 0.62 2.35
CA PRO A 33 -18.58 1.21 3.14
C PRO A 33 -17.65 0.17 3.79
N PHE A 34 -18.18 -1.01 4.13
CA PHE A 34 -17.39 -2.11 4.64
C PHE A 34 -16.46 -2.69 3.58
N GLY A 35 -16.95 -2.94 2.36
CA GLY A 35 -16.13 -3.37 1.23
C GLY A 35 -15.04 -2.36 0.87
N VAL A 36 -15.34 -1.06 0.92
CA VAL A 36 -14.34 0.01 0.71
C VAL A 36 -13.24 -0.04 1.76
N LEU A 37 -13.60 -0.23 3.03
CA LEU A 37 -12.63 -0.37 4.11
C LEU A 37 -11.73 -1.59 3.89
N ILE A 38 -12.31 -2.75 3.59
CA ILE A 38 -11.54 -3.99 3.34
C ILE A 38 -10.56 -3.79 2.19
N LEU A 39 -10.99 -3.23 1.06
CA LEU A 39 -10.10 -3.02 -0.07
C LEU A 39 -9.02 -1.99 0.21
N SER A 40 -9.32 -0.94 0.99
CA SER A 40 -8.30 0.00 1.46
C SER A 40 -7.23 -0.71 2.28
N PHE A 41 -7.64 -1.59 3.21
CA PHE A 41 -6.72 -2.42 4.00
C PHE A 41 -5.86 -3.31 3.11
N VAL A 42 -6.49 -4.17 2.32
CA VAL A 42 -5.76 -5.16 1.53
C VAL A 42 -4.80 -4.50 0.54
N THR A 43 -5.19 -3.38 -0.07
CA THR A 43 -4.32 -2.63 -0.98
C THR A 43 -3.11 -2.03 -0.25
N ALA A 44 -3.34 -1.43 0.93
CA ALA A 44 -2.29 -0.71 1.66
C ALA A 44 -1.26 -1.62 2.33
N ILE A 45 -1.70 -2.73 2.93
CA ILE A 45 -0.81 -3.64 3.68
C ILE A 45 -0.47 -4.92 2.93
N GLY A 46 -1.14 -5.23 1.81
CA GLY A 46 -0.96 -6.51 1.10
C GLY A 46 0.46 -6.75 0.63
N GLY A 47 1.07 -5.78 -0.05
CA GLY A 47 2.46 -5.88 -0.53
C GLY A 47 3.48 -5.99 0.60
N GLY A 48 3.36 -5.15 1.65
CA GLY A 48 4.23 -5.21 2.82
C GLY A 48 4.09 -6.49 3.64
N THR A 49 2.86 -7.02 3.75
CA THR A 49 2.57 -8.31 4.41
C THR A 49 3.23 -9.45 3.64
N LEU A 50 3.06 -9.50 2.32
CA LEU A 50 3.68 -10.51 1.48
C LEU A 50 5.21 -10.46 1.57
N ARG A 51 5.79 -9.25 1.47
CA ARG A 51 7.23 -9.02 1.68
C ARG A 51 7.69 -9.60 3.01
N ASP A 52 7.03 -9.21 4.10
CA ASP A 52 7.42 -9.61 5.46
C ASP A 52 7.32 -11.13 5.64
N MET A 53 6.31 -11.78 5.05
CA MET A 53 6.20 -13.24 5.05
C MET A 53 7.33 -13.91 4.25
N MET A 54 7.67 -13.39 3.06
CA MET A 54 8.73 -13.95 2.22
C MET A 54 10.11 -13.91 2.88
N ILE A 55 10.40 -12.84 3.62
CA ILE A 55 11.70 -12.67 4.30
C ILE A 55 11.70 -13.19 5.75
N GLY A 56 10.59 -13.79 6.21
CA GLY A 56 10.47 -14.29 7.59
C GLY A 56 10.41 -13.20 8.67
N ASN A 57 10.07 -11.96 8.31
CA ASN A 57 9.92 -10.85 9.24
C ASN A 57 8.54 -10.88 9.92
N LEU A 58 8.35 -11.77 10.89
CA LEU A 58 7.10 -11.97 11.62
C LEU A 58 7.19 -11.48 13.08
N PRO A 59 6.10 -11.00 13.70
CA PRO A 59 4.81 -10.67 13.08
C PRO A 59 4.96 -9.54 12.04
N VAL A 60 4.08 -9.51 11.03
CA VAL A 60 4.17 -8.54 9.92
C VAL A 60 4.05 -7.09 10.42
N GLY A 61 4.60 -6.13 9.67
CA GLY A 61 4.84 -4.75 10.16
C GLY A 61 3.62 -4.07 10.81
N TRP A 62 2.46 -4.10 10.16
CA TRP A 62 1.24 -3.46 10.66
C TRP A 62 0.64 -4.12 11.90
N LEU A 63 1.01 -5.37 12.22
CA LEU A 63 0.61 -6.02 13.47
C LEU A 63 1.47 -5.57 14.67
N ARG A 64 2.64 -4.98 14.42
CA ARG A 64 3.55 -4.50 15.46
C ARG A 64 3.19 -3.10 15.95
N ASP A 65 2.67 -2.27 15.06
CA ASP A 65 2.32 -0.88 15.33
C ASP A 65 0.96 -0.52 14.69
N GLY A 66 0.08 0.08 15.49
CA GLY A 66 -1.27 0.48 15.08
C GLY A 66 -1.31 1.70 14.16
N THR A 67 -0.17 2.38 13.94
CA THR A 67 -0.09 3.56 13.07
C THR A 67 -0.60 3.27 11.65
N ALA A 68 -0.18 2.15 11.03
CA ALA A 68 -0.62 1.80 9.69
C ALA A 68 -2.15 1.60 9.63
N THR A 69 -2.73 0.93 10.63
CA THR A 69 -4.18 0.74 10.76
C THR A 69 -4.92 2.08 10.83
N LEU A 70 -4.45 3.01 11.67
CA LEU A 70 -5.04 4.35 11.79
C LEU A 70 -4.95 5.16 10.49
N VAL A 71 -3.82 5.07 9.78
CA VAL A 71 -3.62 5.71 8.48
C VAL A 71 -4.61 5.16 7.45
N ILE A 72 -4.82 3.84 7.42
CA ILE A 72 -5.77 3.22 6.48
C ILE A 72 -7.20 3.65 6.79
N PHE A 73 -7.61 3.62 8.06
CA PHE A 73 -8.95 4.06 8.45
C PHE A 73 -9.20 5.53 8.09
N SER A 74 -8.26 6.42 8.43
CA SER A 74 -8.39 7.84 8.13
C SER A 74 -8.39 8.12 6.62
N ALA A 75 -7.54 7.43 5.85
CA ALA A 75 -7.52 7.52 4.39
C ALA A 75 -8.82 7.01 3.76
N ALA A 76 -9.34 5.85 4.18
CA ALA A 76 -10.58 5.29 3.67
C ALA A 76 -11.78 6.20 3.94
N ILE A 77 -11.95 6.66 5.19
CA ILE A 77 -13.02 7.57 5.58
C ILE A 77 -12.89 8.90 4.84
N GLY A 78 -11.68 9.46 4.78
CA GLY A 78 -11.43 10.69 4.02
C GLY A 78 -11.82 10.53 2.55
N THR A 79 -11.42 9.43 1.92
CA THR A 79 -11.75 9.16 0.51
C THR A 79 -13.26 9.03 0.29
N MET A 80 -14.00 8.40 1.21
CA MET A 80 -15.47 8.33 1.16
C MET A 80 -16.13 9.70 1.26
N LEU A 81 -15.66 10.56 2.17
CA LEU A 81 -16.25 11.88 2.38
C LEU A 81 -16.00 12.84 1.21
N PHE A 82 -14.85 12.71 0.54
CA PHE A 82 -14.44 13.58 -0.57
C PHE A 82 -14.70 12.97 -1.97
N ASP A 83 -15.51 11.90 -2.06
CA ASP A 83 -15.81 11.16 -3.31
C ASP A 83 -16.19 12.09 -4.50
N GLN A 84 -17.06 13.07 -4.27
CA GLN A 84 -17.51 14.00 -5.31
C GLN A 84 -16.37 14.86 -5.89
N TRP A 85 -15.37 15.18 -5.09
CA TRP A 85 -14.21 15.97 -5.50
C TRP A 85 -13.18 15.10 -6.22
N LEU A 86 -12.97 13.86 -5.73
CA LEU A 86 -12.05 12.91 -6.33
C LEU A 86 -12.54 12.42 -7.71
N LYS A 87 -13.84 12.20 -7.91
CA LYS A 87 -14.42 11.80 -9.21
C LYS A 87 -14.18 12.81 -10.33
N LYS A 88 -13.96 14.09 -10.01
CA LYS A 88 -13.62 15.12 -11.00
C LYS A 88 -12.20 14.96 -11.57
N PHE A 89 -11.45 14.03 -11.01
CA PHE A 89 -10.01 13.93 -11.09
C PHE A 89 -9.62 12.48 -11.41
N ASN A 90 -10.13 11.94 -12.53
CA ASN A 90 -9.83 10.57 -13.01
C ASN A 90 -8.31 10.27 -13.12
N ARG A 91 -7.44 11.28 -13.18
CA ARG A 91 -5.97 11.11 -13.18
C ARG A 91 -5.34 10.93 -11.80
N THR A 92 -6.03 11.25 -10.72
CA THR A 92 -5.44 11.24 -9.36
C THR A 92 -5.28 9.83 -8.81
N LEU A 93 -6.07 8.87 -9.31
CA LEU A 93 -5.90 7.44 -9.04
C LEU A 93 -4.52 6.93 -9.44
N PHE A 94 -4.12 7.18 -10.69
CA PHE A 94 -2.78 6.82 -11.19
C PHE A 94 -1.67 7.51 -10.40
N LEU A 95 -1.94 8.69 -9.85
CA LEU A 95 -0.98 9.44 -9.07
C LEU A 95 -0.76 8.79 -7.69
N PHE A 96 -1.83 8.42 -6.98
CA PHE A 96 -1.70 7.70 -5.70
C PHE A 96 -1.07 6.32 -5.88
N ASP A 97 -1.43 5.59 -6.94
CA ASP A 97 -0.83 4.28 -7.24
C ASP A 97 0.66 4.40 -7.57
N ALA A 98 1.04 5.38 -8.41
CA ALA A 98 2.44 5.64 -8.75
C ALA A 98 3.26 6.08 -7.52
N MET A 99 2.69 6.91 -6.64
CA MET A 99 3.31 7.29 -5.37
C MET A 99 3.54 6.06 -4.48
N GLY A 100 2.51 5.23 -4.29
CA GLY A 100 2.60 4.01 -3.50
C GLY A 100 3.67 3.07 -4.05
N LEU A 101 3.67 2.84 -5.36
CA LEU A 101 4.66 2.01 -6.05
C LEU A 101 6.09 2.50 -5.79
N GLY A 102 6.35 3.80 -5.95
CA GLY A 102 7.68 4.37 -5.71
C GLY A 102 8.14 4.23 -4.26
N LEU A 103 7.28 4.60 -3.31
CA LEU A 103 7.59 4.59 -1.87
C LEU A 103 7.84 3.17 -1.34
N PHE A 104 6.98 2.21 -1.69
CA PHE A 104 7.14 0.82 -1.26
C PHE A 104 8.26 0.07 -2.01
N THR A 105 8.62 0.50 -3.22
CA THR A 105 9.83 -0.02 -3.88
C THR A 105 11.07 0.32 -3.06
N ILE A 106 11.19 1.57 -2.59
CA ILE A 106 12.31 2.01 -1.75
C ILE A 106 12.38 1.18 -0.47
N ILE A 107 11.26 1.00 0.24
CA ILE A 107 11.22 0.22 1.48
C ILE A 107 11.58 -1.24 1.24
N GLY A 108 11.03 -1.86 0.19
CA GLY A 108 11.31 -3.26 -0.12
C GLY A 108 12.78 -3.49 -0.48
N ILE A 109 13.40 -2.57 -1.23
CA ILE A 109 14.82 -2.62 -1.56
C ILE A 109 15.68 -2.44 -0.30
N GLU A 110 15.42 -1.44 0.55
CA GLU A 110 16.23 -1.22 1.76
C GLU A 110 16.15 -2.44 2.69
N LYS A 111 14.96 -3.03 2.88
CA LYS A 111 14.77 -4.28 3.63
C LYS A 111 15.61 -5.44 3.07
N ALA A 112 15.65 -5.59 1.73
CA ALA A 112 16.43 -6.64 1.10
C ALA A 112 17.95 -6.43 1.26
N ILE A 113 18.39 -5.17 1.17
CA ILE A 113 19.80 -4.78 1.38
C ILE A 113 20.22 -5.05 2.83
N GLU A 114 19.37 -4.73 3.81
CA GLU A 114 19.63 -5.02 5.23
C GLU A 114 19.84 -6.51 5.51
N LEU A 115 19.16 -7.37 4.73
CA LEU A 115 19.31 -8.83 4.79
C LEU A 115 20.49 -9.37 3.96
N ASN A 116 21.31 -8.48 3.36
CA ASN A 116 22.45 -8.82 2.52
C ASN A 116 22.09 -9.74 1.32
N PHE A 117 20.89 -9.56 0.76
CA PHE A 117 20.49 -10.28 -0.45
C PHE A 117 21.23 -9.77 -1.69
N SER A 118 21.24 -10.60 -2.74
CA SER A 118 21.84 -10.24 -4.03
C SER A 118 21.03 -9.14 -4.73
N VAL A 119 21.68 -8.38 -5.61
CA VAL A 119 21.06 -7.24 -6.31
C VAL A 119 19.76 -7.63 -7.03
N GLY A 120 19.73 -8.80 -7.68
CA GLY A 120 18.52 -9.30 -8.36
C GLY A 120 17.37 -9.55 -7.39
N VAL A 121 17.67 -10.09 -6.20
CA VAL A 121 16.66 -10.32 -5.15
C VAL A 121 16.20 -9.00 -4.55
N CYS A 122 17.06 -8.01 -4.37
CA CYS A 122 16.66 -6.68 -3.89
C CYS A 122 15.66 -6.02 -4.84
N ILE A 123 15.92 -6.07 -6.15
CA ILE A 123 15.00 -5.54 -7.17
C ILE A 123 13.67 -6.30 -7.13
N ALA A 124 13.72 -7.63 -7.12
CA ALA A 124 12.52 -8.46 -7.09
C ALA A 124 11.67 -8.24 -5.83
N LEU A 125 12.30 -8.19 -4.65
CA LEU A 125 11.57 -7.96 -3.39
C LEU A 125 10.98 -6.55 -3.35
N GLY A 126 11.72 -5.54 -3.83
CA GLY A 126 11.23 -4.17 -3.99
C GLY A 126 9.99 -4.08 -4.86
N THR A 127 10.04 -4.66 -6.06
CA THR A 127 8.91 -4.64 -7.00
C THR A 127 7.71 -5.43 -6.49
N ILE A 128 7.92 -6.57 -5.83
CA ILE A 128 6.86 -7.36 -5.19
C ILE A 128 6.19 -6.54 -4.07
N THR A 129 6.99 -5.94 -3.19
CA THR A 129 6.48 -5.10 -2.08
C THR A 129 5.59 -3.97 -2.60
N ALA A 130 6.01 -3.32 -3.69
CA ALA A 130 5.31 -2.21 -4.29
C ALA A 130 4.03 -2.63 -5.01
N SER A 131 4.12 -3.64 -5.88
CA SER A 131 3.04 -3.97 -6.83
C SER A 131 1.94 -4.83 -6.22
N PHE A 132 2.25 -5.72 -5.28
CA PHE A 132 1.28 -6.74 -4.86
C PHE A 132 0.08 -6.18 -4.11
N GLY A 133 0.19 -4.99 -3.48
CA GLY A 133 -0.97 -4.31 -2.94
C GLY A 133 -2.04 -4.03 -4.02
N GLY A 134 -1.61 -3.43 -5.14
CA GLY A 134 -2.46 -3.20 -6.31
C GLY A 134 -2.92 -4.48 -7.00
N VAL A 135 -2.04 -5.47 -7.16
CA VAL A 135 -2.42 -6.76 -7.76
C VAL A 135 -3.54 -7.43 -6.96
N ILE A 136 -3.42 -7.50 -5.63
CA ILE A 136 -4.47 -8.11 -4.80
C ILE A 136 -5.77 -7.31 -4.91
N ARG A 137 -5.72 -5.98 -4.89
CA ARG A 137 -6.88 -5.10 -5.12
C ARG A 137 -7.58 -5.44 -6.44
N ASP A 138 -6.83 -5.51 -7.53
CA ASP A 138 -7.37 -5.68 -8.88
C ASP A 138 -7.99 -7.07 -9.05
N VAL A 139 -7.33 -8.11 -8.49
CA VAL A 139 -7.88 -9.47 -8.42
C VAL A 139 -9.19 -9.51 -7.62
N LEU A 140 -9.25 -8.87 -6.44
CA LEU A 140 -10.46 -8.83 -5.61
C LEU A 140 -11.61 -8.08 -6.29
N LEU A 141 -11.29 -7.11 -7.17
CA LEU A 141 -12.26 -6.37 -7.96
C LEU A 141 -12.63 -7.04 -9.28
N ASN A 142 -12.04 -8.20 -9.57
CA ASN A 142 -12.17 -8.93 -10.83
C ASN A 142 -11.89 -8.02 -12.05
N ASN A 143 -10.81 -7.24 -11.95
CA ASN A 143 -10.30 -6.38 -13.00
C ASN A 143 -8.89 -6.84 -13.40
N VAL A 144 -8.61 -6.91 -14.71
CA VAL A 144 -7.31 -7.25 -15.30
C VAL A 144 -6.85 -6.12 -16.21
#